data_AF-A0A9P5TDK7-F1
#
_entry.id   AF-A0A9P5TDK7-F1
#
_cell.length_a   1.000
_cell.length_b   1.000
_cell.length_c   1.000
_cell.angle_alpha   90.00
_cell.angle_beta   90.00
_cell.angle_gamma   90.00
#
_symmetry.space_group_name_H-M   'P 1'
#
loop_
_entity.id
_entity.type
_entity.pdbx_description
1 polymer ?
#
loop_
_entity_poly.entity_id
_entity_poly.type
_entity_poly.pdbx_seq_one_letter_code
_entity_poly.pdbx_strand_id
1 'polypeptide(L)'
;MPALVSTVRHWVPPPVTKEALEWADLTCIDIAKAKTPEGRAEQVRLARDATHKQGFFYVINHGLDQAIVDRAVDIGALAFDDVSDNEKLHYQARIKETGEYLGYKLPQYWTIANGVKDKIEHYNIPRDASRREHPTVLRPFLPEVQRIIEFTHREVLNEVQKLLSLGLELPENTLPDLHPFDETNHSFWRFMLYNPRTREEEEKTNNIWMKGHADHMSFTAIWSQPVTALQIKDWDGKWRYVRHVENALVVNVGDTTEYLSGGYYKSAIHRVVKPPADQEGYRRLGLIYFNYMSDHTPIAPLLESPVLQREGITKSISGDPPTQETWRKKRTAAYGVTQLQRAEDGSEYEIVNGVRVTHYN
;
A
#
# COMPACT_ATOMS: atom_id res chain seq x y z
N MET A 1 -13.68 -18.48 -27.44
CA MET A 1 -14.68 -19.20 -26.62
C MET A 1 -15.33 -18.18 -25.70
N PRO A 2 -16.65 -18.22 -25.46
CA PRO A 2 -17.24 -17.35 -24.44
C PRO A 2 -16.62 -17.77 -23.10
N ALA A 3 -16.06 -16.81 -22.36
CA ALA A 3 -15.41 -17.06 -21.08
C ALA A 3 -16.41 -17.73 -20.15
N LEU A 4 -16.05 -18.89 -19.59
CA LEU A 4 -16.72 -19.42 -18.42
C LEU A 4 -16.55 -18.37 -17.32
N VAL A 5 -17.58 -17.54 -17.13
CA VAL A 5 -17.66 -16.64 -15.98
C VAL A 5 -17.93 -17.57 -14.80
N SER A 6 -16.86 -18.09 -14.20
CA SER A 6 -16.99 -18.86 -12.96
C SER A 6 -17.79 -18.02 -11.97
N THR A 7 -18.83 -18.62 -11.38
CA THR A 7 -19.68 -17.94 -10.41
C THR A 7 -18.92 -17.81 -9.10
N VAL A 8 -18.81 -16.59 -8.58
CA VAL A 8 -18.30 -16.31 -7.23
C VAL A 8 -19.45 -15.74 -6.40
N ARG A 9 -19.46 -16.02 -5.09
CA ARG A 9 -20.42 -15.41 -4.19
C ARG A 9 -20.12 -13.92 -4.06
N HIS A 10 -21.16 -13.09 -4.21
CA HIS A 10 -21.01 -11.65 -4.02
C HIS A 10 -20.72 -11.31 -2.55
N TRP A 11 -19.64 -10.55 -2.33
CA TRP A 11 -19.31 -9.93 -1.07
C TRP A 11 -20.18 -8.69 -0.87
N VAL A 12 -21.07 -8.73 0.12
CA VAL A 12 -21.89 -7.57 0.47
C VAL A 12 -21.02 -6.59 1.25
N PRO A 13 -20.69 -5.40 0.69
CA PRO A 13 -19.87 -4.43 1.39
C PRO A 13 -20.61 -3.92 2.65
N PRO A 14 -19.90 -3.75 3.78
CA PRO A 14 -20.45 -3.05 4.94
C PRO A 14 -20.93 -1.63 4.57
N PRO A 15 -21.96 -1.09 5.24
CA PRO A 15 -22.39 0.28 5.02
C PRO A 15 -21.27 1.27 5.39
N VAL A 16 -21.18 2.39 4.68
CA VAL A 16 -20.27 3.50 5.03
C VAL A 16 -20.69 4.08 6.39
N THR A 17 -19.70 4.38 7.24
CA THR A 17 -19.95 4.95 8.58
C THR A 17 -20.68 6.30 8.48
N LYS A 18 -21.58 6.53 9.41
CA LYS A 18 -22.28 7.79 9.65
C LYS A 18 -21.74 8.53 10.86
N GLU A 19 -20.77 7.96 11.56
CA GLU A 19 -20.13 8.56 12.73
C GLU A 19 -19.35 9.83 12.34
N ALA A 20 -19.37 10.81 13.24
CA ALA A 20 -18.61 12.04 13.08
C ALA A 20 -17.16 11.80 13.51
N LEU A 21 -16.26 11.63 12.52
CA LEU A 21 -14.84 11.40 12.75
C LEU A 21 -13.99 12.60 12.33
N GLU A 22 -12.75 12.65 12.81
CA GLU A 22 -11.74 13.58 12.29
C GLU A 22 -11.15 12.99 10.99
N TRP A 23 -11.48 13.61 9.86
CA TRP A 23 -11.11 13.15 8.52
C TRP A 23 -9.82 13.78 8.04
N ALA A 24 -8.97 12.99 7.41
CA ALA A 24 -7.86 13.51 6.64
C ALA A 24 -8.39 14.24 5.40
N ASP A 25 -7.93 15.47 5.19
CA ASP A 25 -8.21 16.22 3.96
C ASP A 25 -7.23 15.76 2.88
N LEU A 26 -7.60 14.69 2.18
CA LEU A 26 -6.79 14.12 1.11
C LEU A 26 -7.19 14.70 -0.23
N THR A 27 -6.18 15.15 -0.98
CA THR A 27 -6.36 15.67 -2.34
C THR A 27 -6.87 14.57 -3.27
N CYS A 28 -7.80 14.90 -4.16
CA CYS A 28 -8.24 14.02 -5.24
C CYS A 28 -7.50 14.35 -6.54
N ILE A 29 -6.77 13.36 -7.06
CA ILE A 29 -6.11 13.41 -8.37
C ILE A 29 -7.06 12.78 -9.39
N ASP A 30 -7.54 13.60 -10.32
CA ASP A 30 -8.41 13.20 -11.41
C ASP A 30 -7.56 12.92 -12.66
N ILE A 31 -7.16 11.66 -12.82
CA ILE A 31 -6.25 11.28 -13.91
C ILE A 31 -6.90 11.38 -15.30
N ALA A 32 -8.23 11.42 -15.38
CA ALA A 32 -8.90 11.67 -16.66
C ALA A 32 -8.66 13.10 -17.17
N LYS A 33 -8.45 14.08 -16.27
CA LYS A 33 -8.14 15.47 -16.64
C LYS A 33 -6.70 15.65 -17.14
N ALA A 34 -5.80 14.73 -16.82
CA ALA A 34 -4.40 14.79 -17.26
C ALA A 34 -4.22 14.58 -18.78
N LYS A 35 -5.29 14.32 -19.53
CA LYS A 35 -5.28 14.14 -20.99
C LYS A 35 -5.15 15.45 -21.78
N THR A 36 -5.30 16.61 -21.12
CA THR A 36 -5.12 17.95 -21.71
C THR A 36 -3.89 18.62 -21.11
N PRO A 37 -3.20 19.54 -21.81
CA PRO A 37 -2.06 20.25 -21.25
C PRO A 37 -2.41 21.02 -19.96
N GLU A 38 -3.53 21.72 -19.93
CA GLU A 38 -3.98 22.51 -18.78
C GLU A 38 -4.36 21.62 -17.61
N GLY A 39 -5.14 20.56 -17.88
CA GLY A 39 -5.53 19.60 -16.85
C GLY A 39 -4.32 18.83 -16.32
N ARG A 40 -3.35 18.47 -17.18
CA ARG A 40 -2.09 17.83 -16.76
C ARG A 40 -1.29 18.75 -15.83
N ALA A 41 -1.13 20.02 -16.18
CA ALA A 41 -0.43 20.99 -15.32
C ALA A 41 -1.12 21.15 -13.96
N GLU A 42 -2.45 21.15 -13.91
CA GLU A 42 -3.21 21.16 -12.66
C GLU A 42 -2.97 19.88 -11.84
N GLN A 43 -3.09 18.70 -12.46
CA GLN A 43 -2.90 17.42 -11.77
C GLN A 43 -1.46 17.24 -11.28
N VAL A 44 -0.46 17.73 -12.01
CA VAL A 44 0.95 17.75 -11.58
C VAL A 44 1.09 18.55 -10.27
N ARG A 45 0.52 19.75 -10.21
CA ARG A 45 0.56 20.58 -8.99
C ARG A 45 -0.12 19.88 -7.82
N LEU A 46 -1.33 19.34 -8.04
CA LEU A 46 -2.09 18.63 -6.99
C LEU A 46 -1.33 17.40 -6.47
N ALA A 47 -0.81 16.57 -7.37
CA ALA A 47 -0.07 15.36 -7.02
C ALA A 47 1.22 15.71 -6.26
N ARG A 48 1.98 16.70 -6.75
CA ARG A 48 3.20 17.18 -6.10
C ARG A 48 2.91 17.68 -4.68
N ASP A 49 1.94 18.58 -4.53
CA ASP A 49 1.66 19.24 -3.25
C ASP A 49 1.11 18.23 -2.22
N ALA A 50 0.22 17.33 -2.63
CA ALA A 50 -0.31 16.28 -1.76
C ALA A 50 0.79 15.31 -1.30
N THR A 51 1.67 14.91 -2.22
CA THR A 51 2.76 13.98 -1.92
C THR A 51 3.85 14.63 -1.07
N HIS A 52 4.15 15.91 -1.29
CA HIS A 52 5.09 16.69 -0.47
C HIS A 52 4.58 16.94 0.95
N LYS A 53 3.26 17.08 1.13
CA LYS A 53 2.67 17.42 2.43
C LYS A 53 2.28 16.20 3.26
N GLN A 54 1.64 15.21 2.64
CA GLN A 54 1.00 14.08 3.34
C GLN A 54 1.49 12.71 2.84
N GLY A 55 1.98 12.63 1.60
CA GLY A 55 2.35 11.35 0.99
C GLY A 55 1.15 10.48 0.62
N PHE A 56 -0.09 10.94 0.86
CA PHE A 56 -1.36 10.26 0.55
C PHE A 56 -2.24 11.15 -0.33
N PHE A 57 -2.99 10.55 -1.24
CA PHE A 57 -4.03 11.19 -2.04
C PHE A 57 -5.02 10.16 -2.58
N TYR A 58 -6.18 10.61 -3.05
CA TYR A 58 -7.08 9.77 -3.84
C TYR A 58 -6.72 9.85 -5.32
N VAL A 59 -6.95 8.75 -6.04
CA VAL A 59 -7.00 8.73 -7.51
C VAL A 59 -8.42 8.34 -7.93
N ILE A 60 -9.03 9.17 -8.76
CA ILE A 60 -10.41 9.01 -9.25
C ILE A 60 -10.46 9.07 -10.77
N ASN A 61 -11.63 8.70 -11.33
CA ASN A 61 -11.89 8.74 -12.77
C ASN A 61 -10.84 7.96 -13.60
N HIS A 62 -10.31 6.87 -13.04
CA HIS A 62 -9.30 6.04 -13.69
C HIS A 62 -9.86 5.24 -14.89
N GLY A 63 -11.17 5.11 -15.02
CA GLY A 63 -11.83 4.48 -16.17
C GLY A 63 -12.13 2.99 -16.02
N LEU A 64 -12.07 2.46 -14.79
CA LEU A 64 -12.50 1.08 -14.49
C LEU A 64 -13.86 1.15 -13.80
N ASP A 65 -14.81 0.34 -14.27
CA ASP A 65 -16.17 0.31 -13.73
C ASP A 65 -16.21 -0.33 -12.34
N GLN A 66 -17.03 0.22 -11.43
CA GLN A 66 -17.19 -0.29 -10.06
C GLN A 66 -17.50 -1.80 -10.03
N ALA A 67 -18.26 -2.32 -11.01
CA ALA A 67 -18.58 -3.74 -11.09
C ALA A 67 -17.35 -4.65 -11.27
N ILE A 68 -16.27 -4.17 -11.90
CA ILE A 68 -15.00 -4.92 -12.02
C ILE A 68 -14.28 -4.95 -10.66
N VAL A 69 -14.33 -3.84 -9.91
CA VAL A 69 -13.78 -3.77 -8.55
C VAL A 69 -14.55 -4.70 -7.62
N ASP A 70 -15.89 -4.65 -7.66
CA ASP A 70 -16.76 -5.53 -6.87
C ASP A 70 -16.46 -7.00 -7.17
N ARG A 71 -16.28 -7.34 -8.45
CA ARG A 71 -15.90 -8.69 -8.86
C ARG A 71 -14.53 -9.10 -8.32
N ALA A 72 -13.57 -8.19 -8.23
CA ALA A 72 -12.27 -8.44 -7.60
C ALA A 72 -12.39 -8.58 -6.07
N VAL A 73 -13.31 -7.86 -5.43
CA VAL A 73 -13.64 -8.01 -4.00
C VAL A 73 -14.24 -9.37 -3.73
N ASP A 74 -15.17 -9.84 -4.57
CA ASP A 74 -15.75 -11.18 -4.48
C ASP A 74 -14.67 -12.27 -4.54
N ILE A 75 -13.71 -12.14 -5.48
CA ILE A 75 -12.55 -13.06 -5.59
C ILE A 75 -11.66 -12.95 -4.36
N GLY A 76 -11.46 -11.75 -3.81
CA GLY A 76 -10.69 -11.54 -2.60
C GLY A 76 -11.30 -12.24 -1.38
N ALA A 77 -12.63 -12.23 -1.26
CA ALA A 77 -13.33 -12.94 -0.18
C ALA A 77 -13.14 -14.46 -0.29
N LEU A 78 -13.21 -14.99 -1.52
CA LEU A 78 -13.00 -16.40 -1.84
C LEU A 78 -11.64 -16.92 -1.32
N ALA A 79 -10.59 -16.09 -1.36
CA ALA A 79 -9.26 -16.43 -0.85
C ALA A 79 -9.26 -16.74 0.66
N PHE A 80 -10.23 -16.24 1.42
CA PHE A 80 -10.30 -16.43 2.86
C PHE A 80 -11.42 -17.37 3.29
N ASP A 81 -12.57 -17.34 2.60
CA ASP A 81 -13.77 -18.05 3.01
C ASP A 81 -13.84 -19.48 2.44
N ASP A 82 -13.24 -19.71 1.27
CA ASP A 82 -13.44 -20.96 0.52
C ASP A 82 -12.14 -21.76 0.32
N VAL A 83 -10.98 -21.17 0.58
CA VAL A 83 -9.69 -21.89 0.58
C VAL A 83 -9.52 -22.65 1.89
N SER A 84 -9.32 -23.96 1.81
CA SER A 84 -9.13 -24.82 2.99
C SER A 84 -7.87 -24.46 3.79
N ASP A 85 -7.88 -24.70 5.11
CA ASP A 85 -6.72 -24.47 5.98
C ASP A 85 -5.46 -25.21 5.50
N ASN A 86 -5.62 -26.42 4.94
CA ASN A 86 -4.52 -27.18 4.36
C ASN A 86 -3.89 -26.47 3.15
N GLU A 87 -4.71 -25.91 2.25
CA GLU A 87 -4.19 -25.10 1.14
C GLU A 87 -3.61 -23.78 1.63
N LYS A 88 -4.22 -23.12 2.63
CA LYS A 88 -3.66 -21.90 3.23
C LYS A 88 -2.28 -22.14 3.83
N LEU A 89 -2.10 -23.27 4.53
CA LEU A 89 -0.80 -23.71 5.08
C LEU A 89 0.19 -24.08 3.96
N HIS A 90 -0.25 -24.83 2.95
CA HIS A 90 0.59 -25.21 1.82
C HIS A 90 1.15 -23.99 1.06
N TYR A 91 0.32 -22.97 0.88
CA TYR A 91 0.69 -21.73 0.19
C TYR A 91 1.13 -20.61 1.16
N GLN A 92 1.55 -20.94 2.38
CA GLN A 92 2.03 -19.96 3.36
C GLN A 92 3.29 -19.24 2.87
N ALA A 93 3.31 -17.92 3.05
CA ALA A 93 4.46 -17.08 2.74
C ALA A 93 5.58 -17.30 3.77
N ARG A 94 6.82 -17.39 3.27
CA ARG A 94 8.04 -17.59 4.08
C ARG A 94 8.63 -16.25 4.54
N ILE A 95 7.79 -15.42 5.18
CA ILE A 95 8.11 -14.01 5.46
C ILE A 95 9.37 -13.86 6.32
N LYS A 96 9.52 -14.67 7.38
CA LYS A 96 10.68 -14.61 8.29
C LYS A 96 11.93 -15.20 7.66
N GLU A 97 11.79 -16.25 6.86
CA GLU A 97 12.92 -17.00 6.31
C GLU A 97 13.52 -16.33 5.08
N THR A 98 12.68 -15.75 4.22
CA THR A 98 13.11 -15.23 2.91
C THR A 98 12.84 -13.73 2.72
N GLY A 99 12.07 -13.11 3.63
CA GLY A 99 11.65 -11.72 3.47
C GLY A 99 10.61 -11.51 2.37
N GLU A 100 9.92 -12.59 1.96
CA GLU A 100 8.95 -12.58 0.86
C GLU A 100 7.52 -12.71 1.38
N TYR A 101 6.66 -11.82 0.89
CA TYR A 101 5.25 -11.81 1.27
C TYR A 101 4.37 -12.71 0.41
N LEU A 102 4.87 -13.28 -0.70
CA LEU A 102 4.03 -14.03 -1.66
C LEU A 102 3.38 -15.27 -1.01
N GLY A 103 2.05 -15.40 -1.16
CA GLY A 103 1.25 -16.45 -0.54
C GLY A 103 0.51 -15.96 0.71
N TYR A 104 0.17 -16.88 1.62
CA TYR A 104 -0.60 -16.56 2.81
C TYR A 104 0.25 -16.02 3.96
N LYS A 105 -0.19 -14.91 4.55
CA LYS A 105 0.08 -14.61 5.96
C LYS A 105 -1.16 -15.03 6.76
N LEU A 106 -1.05 -16.10 7.53
CA LEU A 106 -2.09 -16.60 8.42
C LEU A 106 -2.38 -15.62 9.58
N PRO A 107 -3.55 -15.71 10.24
CA PRO A 107 -3.82 -14.87 11.40
C PRO A 107 -2.90 -15.27 12.57
N GLN A 108 -2.88 -14.44 13.60
CA GLN A 108 -2.07 -14.59 14.80
C GLN A 108 -0.54 -14.58 14.59
N TYR A 109 -0.08 -14.09 13.45
CA TYR A 109 1.33 -14.10 13.07
C TYR A 109 2.14 -13.05 13.84
N TRP A 110 1.62 -11.83 13.94
CA TRP A 110 2.23 -10.70 14.64
C TRP A 110 1.62 -10.51 16.02
N THR A 111 2.45 -10.10 16.97
CA THR A 111 1.99 -9.57 18.26
C THR A 111 1.71 -8.08 18.10
N ILE A 112 0.50 -7.65 18.45
CA ILE A 112 0.12 -6.24 18.41
C ILE A 112 0.60 -5.54 19.68
N ALA A 113 0.04 -5.90 20.83
CA ALA A 113 0.40 -5.39 22.15
C ALA A 113 -0.13 -6.34 23.24
N ASN A 114 0.51 -6.36 24.41
CA ASN A 114 0.01 -7.04 25.61
C ASN A 114 -0.41 -8.51 25.39
N GLY A 115 0.36 -9.24 24.57
CA GLY A 115 0.10 -10.65 24.23
C GLY A 115 -1.00 -10.88 23.19
N VAL A 116 -1.74 -9.84 22.78
CA VAL A 116 -2.76 -9.95 21.73
C VAL A 116 -2.09 -10.10 20.37
N LYS A 117 -2.52 -11.12 19.63
CA LYS A 117 -2.06 -11.41 18.27
C LYS A 117 -2.99 -10.78 17.24
N ASP A 118 -2.47 -10.52 16.05
CA ASP A 118 -3.27 -9.95 14.96
C ASP A 118 -4.36 -10.94 14.47
N LYS A 119 -5.48 -10.42 13.96
CA LYS A 119 -6.55 -11.18 13.31
C LYS A 119 -6.63 -10.87 11.81
N ILE A 120 -5.47 -10.67 11.21
CA ILE A 120 -5.31 -10.20 9.84
C ILE A 120 -4.81 -11.36 8.98
N GLU A 121 -5.53 -11.64 7.90
CA GLU A 121 -5.11 -12.61 6.89
C GLU A 121 -4.67 -11.87 5.63
N HIS A 122 -3.54 -12.27 5.03
CA HIS A 122 -3.14 -11.79 3.71
C HIS A 122 -3.10 -12.96 2.74
N TYR A 123 -3.46 -12.69 1.49
CA TYR A 123 -3.05 -13.50 0.36
C TYR A 123 -2.39 -12.64 -0.70
N ASN A 124 -1.11 -12.90 -0.97
CA ASN A 124 -0.30 -12.10 -1.88
C ASN A 124 0.00 -12.85 -3.18
N ILE A 125 -0.35 -12.24 -4.30
CA ILE A 125 -0.18 -12.74 -5.67
C ILE A 125 0.94 -11.91 -6.32
N PRO A 126 1.98 -12.54 -6.89
CA PRO A 126 3.00 -11.80 -7.63
C PRO A 126 2.36 -10.98 -8.76
N ARG A 127 2.98 -9.86 -9.15
CA ARG A 127 2.46 -9.02 -10.25
C ARG A 127 2.17 -9.79 -11.54
N ASP A 128 2.97 -10.80 -11.83
CA ASP A 128 2.63 -11.84 -12.82
C ASP A 128 2.16 -13.07 -12.06
N ALA A 129 0.85 -13.29 -12.05
CA ALA A 129 0.20 -14.38 -11.34
C ALA A 129 0.62 -15.77 -11.86
N SER A 130 1.20 -15.88 -13.05
CA SER A 130 1.66 -17.17 -13.59
C SER A 130 2.96 -17.67 -12.95
N ARG A 131 3.69 -16.80 -12.24
CA ARG A 131 4.99 -17.12 -11.63
C ARG A 131 4.93 -18.10 -10.46
N ARG A 132 3.73 -18.44 -9.98
CA ARG A 132 3.54 -19.43 -8.93
C ARG A 132 2.24 -20.17 -9.10
N GLU A 133 2.14 -21.31 -8.43
CA GLU A 133 0.85 -21.95 -8.22
C GLU A 133 0.04 -21.22 -7.12
N HIS A 134 -1.27 -21.34 -7.25
CA HIS A 134 -2.28 -20.73 -6.40
C HIS A 134 -3.27 -21.80 -5.90
N PRO A 135 -3.97 -21.56 -4.77
CA PRO A 135 -5.05 -22.41 -4.28
C PRO A 135 -6.04 -22.75 -5.38
N THR A 136 -6.49 -23.99 -5.38
CA THR A 136 -7.35 -24.59 -6.42
C THR A 136 -8.55 -23.71 -6.73
N VAL A 137 -9.18 -23.20 -5.67
CA VAL A 137 -10.38 -22.34 -5.73
C VAL A 137 -10.11 -21.00 -6.45
N LEU A 138 -8.89 -20.45 -6.36
CA LEU A 138 -8.54 -19.16 -6.98
C LEU A 138 -8.13 -19.29 -8.44
N ARG A 139 -7.65 -20.47 -8.87
CA ARG A 139 -7.09 -20.69 -10.23
C ARG A 139 -8.01 -20.22 -11.38
N PRO A 140 -9.33 -20.48 -11.36
CA PRO A 140 -10.22 -20.03 -12.44
C PRO A 140 -10.29 -18.51 -12.58
N PHE A 141 -10.01 -17.77 -11.50
CA PHE A 141 -10.17 -16.31 -11.43
C PHE A 141 -8.85 -15.55 -11.64
N LEU A 142 -7.70 -16.24 -11.71
CA LEU A 142 -6.40 -15.60 -11.91
C LEU A 142 -6.34 -14.69 -13.14
N PRO A 143 -6.95 -15.00 -14.30
CA PRO A 143 -6.98 -14.06 -15.42
C PRO A 143 -7.72 -12.76 -15.11
N GLU A 144 -8.74 -12.78 -14.25
CA GLU A 144 -9.44 -11.56 -13.82
C GLU A 144 -8.59 -10.73 -12.85
N VAL A 145 -7.93 -11.41 -11.90
CA VAL A 145 -6.99 -10.77 -10.98
C VAL A 145 -5.81 -10.17 -11.73
N GLN A 146 -5.26 -10.86 -12.72
CA GLN A 146 -4.17 -10.37 -13.55
C GLN A 146 -4.55 -9.07 -14.29
N ARG A 147 -5.77 -8.97 -14.83
CA ARG A 147 -6.24 -7.75 -15.50
C ARG A 147 -6.32 -6.54 -14.58
N ILE A 148 -6.83 -6.70 -13.35
CA ILE A 148 -6.89 -5.58 -12.40
C ILE A 148 -5.50 -5.17 -11.90
N ILE A 149 -4.57 -6.13 -11.77
CA ILE A 149 -3.15 -5.85 -11.46
C ILE A 149 -2.52 -5.01 -12.57
N GLU A 150 -2.68 -5.45 -13.82
CA GLU A 150 -2.18 -4.74 -15.01
C GLU A 150 -2.76 -3.34 -15.10
N PHE A 151 -4.07 -3.20 -14.96
CA PHE A 151 -4.73 -1.90 -14.97
C PHE A 151 -4.22 -0.97 -13.87
N THR A 152 -4.15 -1.47 -12.63
CA THR A 152 -3.68 -0.67 -11.47
C THR A 152 -2.24 -0.19 -11.69
N HIS A 153 -1.38 -1.01 -12.30
CA HIS A 153 -0.02 -0.60 -12.59
C HIS A 153 0.08 0.33 -13.81
N ARG A 154 -0.41 -0.12 -14.97
CA ARG A 154 -0.15 0.48 -16.28
C ARG A 154 -0.99 1.72 -16.55
N GLU A 155 -2.19 1.80 -15.98
CA GLU A 155 -3.09 2.94 -16.20
C GLU A 155 -3.11 3.89 -15.00
N VAL A 156 -3.21 3.36 -13.78
CA VAL A 156 -3.33 4.19 -12.57
C VAL A 156 -1.96 4.66 -12.08
N LEU A 157 -1.10 3.74 -11.63
CA LEU A 157 0.19 4.12 -11.05
C LEU A 157 1.15 4.73 -12.08
N ASN A 158 1.13 4.27 -13.33
CA ASN A 158 1.93 4.88 -14.39
C ASN A 158 1.61 6.38 -14.56
N GLU A 159 0.32 6.73 -14.61
CA GLU A 159 -0.08 8.13 -14.75
C GLU A 159 0.25 8.95 -13.50
N VAL A 160 0.04 8.40 -12.30
CA VAL A 160 0.50 9.03 -11.04
C VAL A 160 2.02 9.28 -11.06
N GLN A 161 2.81 8.29 -11.45
CA GLN A 161 4.26 8.39 -11.54
C GLN A 161 4.69 9.48 -12.53
N LYS A 162 4.02 9.60 -13.69
CA LYS A 162 4.25 10.68 -14.65
C LYS A 162 4.00 12.06 -14.05
N LEU A 163 2.87 12.23 -13.36
CA LEU A 163 2.52 13.49 -12.69
C LEU A 163 3.58 13.86 -11.64
N LEU A 164 4.09 12.88 -10.88
CA LEU A 164 5.11 13.10 -9.86
C LEU A 164 6.51 13.37 -10.44
N SER A 165 6.87 12.75 -11.58
CA SER A 165 8.09 13.09 -12.32
C SER A 165 8.06 14.55 -12.78
N LEU A 166 6.97 14.97 -13.41
CA LEU A 166 6.76 16.36 -13.81
C LEU A 166 6.71 17.30 -12.59
N GLY A 167 6.18 16.84 -11.46
CA GLY A 167 6.17 17.58 -10.19
C GLY A 167 7.57 17.84 -9.62
N LEU A 168 8.54 16.99 -9.95
CA LEU A 168 9.96 17.17 -9.68
C LEU A 168 10.70 17.91 -10.82
N GLU A 169 9.98 18.40 -11.83
CA GLU A 169 10.53 18.99 -13.05
C GLU A 169 11.51 18.08 -13.79
N LEU A 170 11.27 16.77 -13.71
CA LEU A 170 11.98 15.73 -14.43
C LEU A 170 11.25 15.37 -15.73
N PRO A 171 11.92 14.69 -16.68
CA PRO A 171 11.24 14.06 -17.81
C PRO A 171 10.05 13.21 -17.33
N GLU A 172 8.94 13.28 -18.06
CA GLU A 172 7.67 12.67 -17.65
C GLU A 172 7.78 11.17 -17.31
N ASN A 173 8.63 10.43 -18.01
CA ASN A 173 8.78 8.99 -17.80
C ASN A 173 9.85 8.59 -16.78
N THR A 174 10.50 9.53 -16.08
CA THR A 174 11.58 9.20 -15.13
C THR A 174 11.16 8.20 -14.06
N LEU A 175 10.02 8.40 -13.38
CA LEU A 175 9.54 7.44 -12.38
C LEU A 175 8.95 6.18 -13.04
N PRO A 176 8.11 6.26 -14.09
CA PRO A 176 7.67 5.07 -14.82
C PRO A 176 8.79 4.12 -15.26
N ASP A 177 9.90 4.66 -15.78
CA ASP A 177 11.03 3.88 -16.28
C ASP A 177 11.78 3.14 -15.16
N LEU A 178 11.68 3.62 -13.91
CA LEU A 178 12.20 2.91 -12.73
C LEU A 178 11.26 1.81 -12.23
N HIS A 179 10.02 1.75 -12.71
CA HIS A 179 8.97 0.81 -12.29
C HIS A 179 8.42 -0.04 -13.45
N PRO A 180 9.25 -0.67 -14.30
CA PRO A 180 8.75 -1.42 -15.45
C PRO A 180 7.86 -2.60 -15.05
N PHE A 181 6.70 -2.73 -15.69
CA PHE A 181 5.76 -3.82 -15.44
C PHE A 181 6.31 -5.19 -15.87
N ASP A 182 7.06 -5.24 -16.97
CA ASP A 182 7.49 -6.49 -17.58
C ASP A 182 8.77 -7.06 -16.93
N GLU A 183 9.44 -6.30 -16.07
CA GLU A 183 10.64 -6.75 -15.36
C GLU A 183 10.33 -7.46 -14.06
N THR A 184 10.70 -8.71 -13.93
CA THR A 184 10.56 -9.48 -12.67
C THR A 184 11.11 -8.73 -11.44
N ASN A 185 10.23 -8.29 -10.55
CA ASN A 185 10.58 -7.74 -9.23
C ASN A 185 9.62 -8.24 -8.13
N HIS A 186 9.64 -7.62 -6.96
CA HIS A 186 8.78 -7.96 -5.82
C HIS A 186 7.43 -7.23 -5.77
N SER A 187 6.98 -6.58 -6.84
CA SER A 187 5.63 -6.01 -6.85
C SER A 187 4.59 -7.12 -6.73
N PHE A 188 3.56 -6.89 -5.92
CA PHE A 188 2.53 -7.90 -5.66
C PHE A 188 1.18 -7.26 -5.40
N TRP A 189 0.15 -8.03 -5.72
CA TRP A 189 -1.23 -7.79 -5.34
C TRP A 189 -1.54 -8.48 -4.02
N ARG A 190 -2.31 -7.83 -3.17
CA ARG A 190 -2.71 -8.35 -1.86
C ARG A 190 -4.22 -8.28 -1.73
N PHE A 191 -4.81 -9.44 -1.43
CA PHE A 191 -6.04 -9.49 -0.66
C PHE A 191 -5.68 -9.46 0.82
N MET A 192 -6.38 -8.63 1.60
CA MET A 192 -6.14 -8.46 3.03
C MET A 192 -7.46 -8.42 3.77
N LEU A 193 -7.61 -9.26 4.78
CA LEU A 193 -8.83 -9.36 5.57
C LEU A 193 -8.53 -9.11 7.04
N TYR A 194 -9.23 -8.14 7.62
CA TYR A 194 -9.27 -7.96 9.07
C TYR A 194 -10.55 -8.59 9.61
N ASN A 195 -10.39 -9.48 10.60
CA ASN A 195 -11.50 -10.03 11.36
C ASN A 195 -11.72 -9.22 12.67
N PRO A 196 -12.98 -9.10 13.13
CA PRO A 196 -13.30 -8.43 14.39
C PRO A 196 -12.57 -8.99 15.61
N ARG A 197 -12.33 -8.11 16.59
CA ARG A 197 -11.74 -8.45 17.89
C ARG A 197 -12.78 -8.38 19.00
N THR A 198 -12.52 -9.11 20.08
CA THR A 198 -13.32 -9.00 21.30
C THR A 198 -13.04 -7.67 21.99
N ARG A 199 -13.97 -7.22 22.83
CA ARG A 199 -13.77 -6.00 23.64
C ARG A 199 -12.47 -6.04 24.47
N GLU A 200 -12.17 -7.20 25.05
CA GLU A 200 -10.94 -7.40 25.84
C GLU A 200 -9.67 -7.24 24.98
N GLU A 201 -9.66 -7.78 23.75
CA GLU A 201 -8.55 -7.61 22.82
C GLU A 201 -8.40 -6.14 22.40
N GLU A 202 -9.50 -5.42 22.17
CA GLU A 202 -9.48 -3.99 21.84
C GLU A 202 -8.91 -3.14 22.98
N GLU A 203 -9.35 -3.38 24.22
CA GLU A 203 -8.83 -2.69 25.41
C GLU A 203 -7.33 -2.96 25.59
N LYS A 204 -6.90 -4.23 25.44
CA LYS A 204 -5.48 -4.62 25.54
C LYS A 204 -4.60 -4.03 24.43
N THR A 205 -5.17 -3.69 23.27
CA THR A 205 -4.42 -3.13 22.14
C THR A 205 -4.60 -1.64 21.96
N ASN A 206 -5.34 -0.98 22.87
CA ASN A 206 -5.75 0.42 22.73
C ASN A 206 -6.38 0.70 21.36
N ASN A 207 -7.24 -0.23 20.90
CA ASN A 207 -7.92 -0.19 19.61
C ASN A 207 -6.98 -0.21 18.37
N ILE A 208 -5.69 -0.52 18.52
CA ILE A 208 -4.74 -0.56 17.39
C ILE A 208 -4.82 -1.93 16.71
N TRP A 209 -5.18 -1.95 15.43
CA TRP A 209 -5.24 -3.17 14.64
C TRP A 209 -3.92 -3.47 13.93
N MET A 210 -3.28 -2.42 13.39
CA MET A 210 -1.93 -2.42 12.84
C MET A 210 -1.24 -1.13 13.26
N LYS A 211 -0.02 -1.23 13.80
CA LYS A 211 0.77 -0.09 14.30
C LYS A 211 1.12 0.89 13.19
N GLY A 212 1.41 2.14 13.57
CA GLY A 212 1.82 3.16 12.63
C GLY A 212 3.18 2.85 12.00
N HIS A 213 3.20 2.88 10.67
CA HIS A 213 4.38 2.57 9.87
C HIS A 213 4.37 3.37 8.57
N ALA A 214 5.51 3.33 7.88
CA ALA A 214 5.67 3.73 6.50
C ALA A 214 5.84 2.49 5.63
N ASP A 215 5.34 2.56 4.41
CA ASP A 215 5.54 1.54 3.39
C ASP A 215 6.98 1.57 2.89
N HIS A 216 7.63 0.41 2.76
CA HIS A 216 9.04 0.34 2.37
C HIS A 216 9.27 0.26 0.85
N MET A 217 8.19 0.10 0.08
CA MET A 217 8.16 0.12 -1.40
C MET A 217 7.91 1.54 -1.93
N SER A 218 7.81 1.70 -3.25
CA SER A 218 7.70 3.03 -3.87
C SER A 218 6.29 3.60 -3.82
N PHE A 219 5.31 2.79 -4.20
CA PHE A 219 3.91 3.18 -4.24
C PHE A 219 3.03 2.05 -3.72
N THR A 220 1.99 2.43 -3.02
CA THR A 220 0.91 1.54 -2.61
C THR A 220 -0.40 2.11 -3.13
N ALA A 221 -1.19 1.29 -3.82
CA ALA A 221 -2.51 1.63 -4.30
C ALA A 221 -3.56 0.73 -3.65
N ILE A 222 -4.41 1.31 -2.80
CA ILE A 222 -5.47 0.61 -2.08
C ILE A 222 -6.80 0.97 -2.72
N TRP A 223 -7.56 -0.02 -3.18
CA TRP A 223 -8.96 0.23 -3.55
C TRP A 223 -9.74 0.64 -2.29
N SER A 224 -10.41 1.80 -2.37
CA SER A 224 -11.09 2.40 -1.23
C SER A 224 -12.15 1.46 -0.67
N GLN A 225 -12.16 1.30 0.65
CA GLN A 225 -13.02 0.35 1.35
C GLN A 225 -14.03 1.09 2.23
N PRO A 226 -15.26 0.56 2.38
CA PRO A 226 -16.29 1.22 3.17
C PRO A 226 -16.01 1.18 4.67
N VAL A 227 -15.33 0.14 5.19
CA VAL A 227 -14.97 0.05 6.61
C VAL A 227 -13.86 1.05 6.93
N THR A 228 -14.22 2.06 7.70
CA THR A 228 -13.36 3.18 8.10
C THR A 228 -12.46 2.73 9.24
N ALA A 229 -11.20 2.42 8.93
CA ALA A 229 -10.24 1.93 9.91
C ALA A 229 -8.81 2.44 9.64
N LEU A 230 -8.52 2.84 8.40
CA LEU A 230 -7.24 3.41 8.03
C LEU A 230 -7.14 4.83 8.59
N GLN A 231 -6.05 5.11 9.30
CA GLN A 231 -5.68 6.44 9.74
C GLN A 231 -4.31 6.82 9.18
N ILE A 232 -4.15 8.09 8.83
CA ILE A 232 -2.85 8.67 8.49
C ILE A 232 -2.41 9.62 9.61
N LYS A 233 -1.09 9.74 9.82
CA LYS A 233 -0.52 10.76 10.67
C LYS A 233 -0.26 11.98 9.81
N ASP A 234 -1.08 13.01 9.99
CA ASP A 234 -1.06 14.20 9.16
C ASP A 234 0.12 15.12 9.52
N TRP A 235 0.31 16.19 8.75
CA TRP A 235 1.44 17.14 8.92
C TRP A 235 1.51 17.85 10.29
N ASP A 236 0.38 17.94 11.01
CA ASP A 236 0.33 18.47 12.37
C ASP A 236 0.56 17.38 13.45
N GLY A 237 0.92 16.17 13.03
CA GLY A 237 1.20 15.03 13.89
C GLY A 237 -0.03 14.28 14.41
N LYS A 238 -1.25 14.69 14.05
CA LYS A 238 -2.49 14.05 14.49
C LYS A 238 -2.88 12.89 13.59
N TRP A 239 -3.48 11.87 14.19
CA TRP A 239 -4.05 10.73 13.47
C TRP A 239 -5.46 11.08 12.98
N ARG A 240 -5.70 10.97 11.67
CA ARG A 240 -7.01 11.23 11.05
C ARG A 240 -7.46 10.08 10.19
N TYR A 241 -8.77 9.83 10.14
CA TYR A 241 -9.35 8.75 9.35
C TYR A 241 -9.34 9.09 7.86
N VAL A 242 -9.08 8.08 7.04
CA VAL A 242 -9.24 8.16 5.58
C VAL A 242 -10.70 7.85 5.24
N ARG A 243 -11.37 8.79 4.57
CA ARG A 243 -12.77 8.63 4.17
C ARG A 243 -12.91 7.59 3.07
N HIS A 244 -14.01 6.83 3.06
CA HIS A 244 -14.35 6.04 1.89
C HIS A 244 -14.80 6.95 0.73
N VAL A 245 -14.28 6.69 -0.47
CA VAL A 245 -14.69 7.33 -1.71
C VAL A 245 -14.95 6.20 -2.71
N GLU A 246 -16.18 6.11 -3.20
CA GLU A 246 -16.61 5.06 -4.12
C GLU A 246 -15.76 5.09 -5.39
N ASN A 247 -15.37 3.91 -5.87
CA ASN A 247 -14.51 3.72 -7.04
C ASN A 247 -13.22 4.57 -7.05
N ALA A 248 -12.67 4.90 -5.88
CA ALA A 248 -11.38 5.59 -5.78
C ALA A 248 -10.28 4.63 -5.32
N LEU A 249 -9.04 4.94 -5.69
CA LEU A 249 -7.87 4.37 -5.02
C LEU A 249 -7.32 5.38 -4.01
N VAL A 250 -7.01 4.92 -2.81
CA VAL A 250 -6.14 5.62 -1.86
C VAL A 250 -4.71 5.25 -2.23
N VAL A 251 -3.92 6.22 -2.68
CA VAL A 251 -2.53 6.01 -3.09
C VAL A 251 -1.59 6.70 -2.11
N ASN A 252 -0.54 5.99 -1.72
CA ASN A 252 0.58 6.58 -1.00
C ASN A 252 1.92 6.28 -1.64
N VAL A 253 2.87 7.18 -1.39
CA VAL A 253 4.29 6.92 -1.62
C VAL A 253 4.91 6.30 -0.37
N GLY A 254 5.87 5.40 -0.59
CA GLY A 254 6.66 4.82 0.49
C GLY A 254 8.11 5.29 0.45
N ASP A 255 8.93 4.63 1.26
CA ASP A 255 10.27 5.07 1.63
C ASP A 255 11.17 5.23 0.41
N THR A 256 11.07 4.35 -0.58
CA THR A 256 11.96 4.39 -1.75
C THR A 256 11.70 5.60 -2.63
N THR A 257 10.44 6.03 -2.77
CA THR A 257 10.09 7.28 -3.46
C THR A 257 10.52 8.51 -2.65
N GLU A 258 10.42 8.45 -1.32
CA GLU A 258 10.97 9.48 -0.45
C GLU A 258 12.49 9.64 -0.66
N TYR A 259 13.24 8.54 -0.72
CA TYR A 259 14.68 8.59 -1.04
C TYR A 259 14.97 9.11 -2.44
N LEU A 260 14.25 8.65 -3.47
CA LEU A 260 14.40 9.15 -4.85
C LEU A 260 14.18 10.66 -4.93
N SER A 261 13.27 11.19 -4.13
CA SER A 261 12.98 12.62 -4.06
C SER A 261 13.85 13.37 -3.04
N GLY A 262 14.87 12.74 -2.46
CA GLY A 262 15.72 13.36 -1.44
C GLY A 262 14.97 13.86 -0.20
N GLY A 263 13.85 13.21 0.14
CA GLY A 263 12.96 13.63 1.23
C GLY A 263 11.93 14.68 0.84
N TYR A 264 11.85 15.10 -0.42
CA TYR A 264 10.85 16.08 -0.87
C TYR A 264 9.44 15.48 -0.83
N TYR A 265 9.23 14.32 -1.45
CA TYR A 265 7.98 13.57 -1.30
C TYR A 265 8.02 12.75 -0.02
N LYS A 266 6.95 12.80 0.79
CA LYS A 266 6.96 12.25 2.14
C LYS A 266 6.45 10.83 2.15
N SER A 267 7.23 9.93 2.75
CA SER A 267 6.78 8.57 3.01
C SER A 267 5.63 8.61 4.03
N ALA A 268 4.51 8.04 3.62
CA ALA A 268 3.25 8.36 4.26
C ALA A 268 3.01 7.49 5.50
N ILE A 269 2.92 8.12 6.66
CA ILE A 269 2.76 7.41 7.94
C ILE A 269 1.29 7.05 8.16
N HIS A 270 1.01 5.76 8.32
CA HIS A 270 -0.36 5.28 8.45
C HIS A 270 -0.48 4.08 9.40
N ARG A 271 -1.68 3.88 9.94
CA ARG A 271 -2.03 2.78 10.85
C ARG A 271 -3.44 2.28 10.57
N VAL A 272 -3.80 1.13 11.14
CA VAL A 272 -5.19 0.64 11.13
C VAL A 272 -5.68 0.52 12.56
N VAL A 273 -6.86 1.07 12.84
CA VAL A 273 -7.50 1.06 14.16
C VAL A 273 -8.85 0.34 14.10
N LYS A 274 -9.43 0.10 15.28
CA LYS A 274 -10.81 -0.36 15.42
C LYS A 274 -11.76 0.56 14.61
N PRO A 275 -12.68 -0.02 13.81
CA PRO A 275 -13.72 0.75 13.13
C PRO A 275 -14.63 1.51 14.12
N PRO A 276 -15.31 2.57 13.66
CA PRO A 276 -16.34 3.27 14.42
C PRO A 276 -17.46 2.34 14.89
N ALA A 277 -18.23 2.79 15.89
CA ALA A 277 -19.26 2.00 16.57
C ALA A 277 -20.28 1.36 15.60
N ASP A 278 -20.70 2.09 14.58
CA ASP A 278 -21.66 1.63 13.57
C ASP A 278 -21.08 0.65 12.54
N GLN A 279 -19.76 0.44 12.58
CA GLN A 279 -19.02 -0.52 11.76
C GLN A 279 -18.35 -1.61 12.60
N GLU A 280 -18.59 -1.66 13.92
CA GLU A 280 -18.07 -2.73 14.76
C GLU A 280 -18.65 -4.10 14.35
N GLY A 281 -17.79 -5.12 14.37
CA GLY A 281 -18.18 -6.49 14.01
C GLY A 281 -18.16 -6.80 12.51
N TYR A 282 -18.02 -5.81 11.62
CA TYR A 282 -17.80 -6.08 10.21
C TYR A 282 -16.36 -6.55 9.93
N ARG A 283 -16.24 -7.45 8.96
CA ARG A 283 -14.94 -7.80 8.36
C ARG A 283 -14.53 -6.70 7.38
N ARG A 284 -13.25 -6.33 7.40
CA ARG A 284 -12.67 -5.36 6.46
C ARG A 284 -11.81 -6.10 5.45
N LEU A 285 -12.34 -6.29 4.26
CA LEU A 285 -11.63 -6.87 3.12
C LEU A 285 -11.05 -5.75 2.26
N GLY A 286 -9.77 -5.89 1.90
CA GLY A 286 -9.04 -4.91 1.12
C GLY A 286 -8.23 -5.50 -0.02
N LEU A 287 -8.11 -4.70 -1.08
CA LEU A 287 -7.42 -4.98 -2.32
C LEU A 287 -6.31 -3.94 -2.47
N ILE A 288 -5.06 -4.40 -2.50
CA ILE A 288 -3.90 -3.52 -2.45
C ILE A 288 -2.89 -3.96 -3.49
N TYR A 289 -2.38 -3.01 -4.27
CA TYR A 289 -1.24 -3.22 -5.14
C TYR A 289 0.00 -2.51 -4.57
N PHE A 290 1.05 -3.28 -4.30
CA PHE A 290 2.34 -2.77 -3.85
C PHE A 290 3.31 -2.76 -5.02
N ASN A 291 3.84 -1.58 -5.34
CA ASN A 291 4.70 -1.35 -6.48
C ASN A 291 6.13 -1.02 -6.03
N TYR A 292 7.06 -1.84 -6.48
CA TYR A 292 8.50 -1.67 -6.27
C TYR A 292 9.15 -1.18 -7.56
N MET A 293 10.27 -0.47 -7.42
CA MET A 293 11.20 -0.24 -8.54
C MET A 293 11.79 -1.55 -9.05
N SER A 294 12.52 -1.49 -10.17
CA SER A 294 13.48 -2.52 -10.55
C SER A 294 14.35 -2.92 -9.35
N ASP A 295 14.58 -4.22 -9.18
CA ASP A 295 15.35 -4.77 -8.04
C ASP A 295 16.81 -4.26 -8.05
N HIS A 296 17.31 -3.82 -9.21
CA HIS A 296 18.66 -3.30 -9.42
C HIS A 296 18.79 -1.78 -9.25
N THR A 297 17.67 -1.05 -9.16
CA THR A 297 17.70 0.42 -9.00
C THR A 297 18.37 0.80 -7.67
N PRO A 298 19.44 1.62 -7.70
CA PRO A 298 20.00 2.20 -6.48
C PRO A 298 19.00 3.17 -5.84
N ILE A 299 18.81 3.07 -4.53
CA ILE A 299 17.94 3.99 -3.80
C ILE A 299 18.74 5.26 -3.47
N ALA A 300 18.71 6.22 -4.39
CA ALA A 300 19.43 7.48 -4.28
C ALA A 300 18.58 8.65 -4.81
N PRO A 301 18.78 9.89 -4.29
CA PRO A 301 18.08 11.05 -4.80
C PRO A 301 18.34 11.30 -6.29
N LEU A 302 17.29 11.69 -7.02
CA LEU A 302 17.32 12.12 -8.43
C LEU A 302 17.87 13.55 -8.52
N LEU A 303 19.17 13.71 -8.28
CA LEU A 303 19.85 15.01 -8.15
C LEU A 303 19.81 15.87 -9.42
N GLU A 304 19.44 15.31 -10.55
CA GLU A 304 19.17 16.03 -11.80
C GLU A 304 17.86 16.85 -11.75
N SER A 305 16.99 16.61 -10.76
CA SER A 305 15.75 17.36 -10.57
C SER A 305 16.02 18.84 -10.21
N PRO A 306 15.50 19.79 -11.00
CA PRO A 306 15.56 21.21 -10.66
C PRO A 306 14.86 21.54 -9.34
N VAL A 307 13.77 20.84 -9.00
CA VAL A 307 13.07 21.01 -7.72
C VAL A 307 14.00 20.64 -6.56
N LEU A 308 14.64 19.47 -6.62
CA LEU A 308 15.54 19.03 -5.54
C LEU A 308 16.75 19.97 -5.39
N GLN A 309 17.30 20.46 -6.50
CA GLN A 309 18.39 21.45 -6.48
C GLN A 309 17.96 22.76 -5.81
N ARG A 310 16.74 23.25 -6.07
CA ARG A 310 16.20 24.46 -5.42
C ARG A 310 15.97 24.26 -3.92
N GLU A 311 15.59 23.06 -3.50
CA GLU A 311 15.45 22.68 -2.08
C GLU A 311 16.82 22.44 -1.40
N GLY A 312 17.94 22.60 -2.12
CA GLY A 312 19.29 22.45 -1.57
C GLY A 312 19.73 20.99 -1.34
N ILE A 313 19.01 20.03 -1.91
CA ILE A 313 19.33 18.61 -1.81
C ILE A 313 20.51 18.31 -2.74
N THR A 314 21.68 18.06 -2.15
CA THR A 314 22.96 18.00 -2.88
C THR A 314 23.75 16.70 -2.71
N LYS A 315 23.39 15.83 -1.75
CA LYS A 315 24.06 14.54 -1.52
C LYS A 315 23.09 13.46 -1.03
N SER A 316 23.42 12.22 -1.37
CA SER A 316 22.79 11.01 -0.83
C SER A 316 23.34 10.65 0.55
N ILE A 317 22.78 9.57 1.11
CA ILE A 317 23.29 8.76 2.22
C ILE A 317 24.82 8.63 2.11
N SER A 318 25.54 8.66 3.23
CA SER A 318 26.99 8.46 3.22
C SER A 318 27.35 7.05 2.74
N GLY A 319 28.05 6.94 1.61
CA GLY A 319 28.48 5.67 1.01
C GLY A 319 27.69 5.27 -0.24
N ASP A 320 27.80 4.01 -0.65
CA ASP A 320 27.07 3.49 -1.80
C ASP A 320 25.60 3.19 -1.43
N PRO A 321 24.61 3.74 -2.15
CA PRO A 321 23.20 3.48 -1.87
C PRO A 321 22.85 2.00 -2.11
N PRO A 322 22.05 1.36 -1.25
CA PRO A 322 21.61 -0.01 -1.48
C PRO A 322 20.69 -0.07 -2.70
N THR A 323 20.68 -1.22 -3.38
CA THR A 323 19.66 -1.50 -4.40
C THR A 323 18.29 -1.72 -3.77
N GLN A 324 17.22 -1.57 -4.57
CA GLN A 324 15.85 -1.86 -4.17
C GLN A 324 15.68 -3.27 -3.56
N GLU A 325 16.31 -4.29 -4.15
CA GLU A 325 16.25 -5.66 -3.62
C GLU A 325 16.92 -5.75 -2.24
N THR A 326 18.11 -5.16 -2.11
CA THR A 326 18.88 -5.18 -0.86
C THR A 326 18.11 -4.49 0.27
N TRP A 327 17.52 -3.34 -0.04
CA TRP A 327 16.66 -2.60 0.88
C TRP A 327 15.44 -3.41 1.32
N ARG A 328 14.70 -3.96 0.36
CA ARG A 328 13.51 -4.79 0.60
C ARG A 328 13.83 -5.95 1.54
N LYS A 329 14.83 -6.77 1.20
CA LYS A 329 15.19 -7.98 1.98
C LYS A 329 15.49 -7.63 3.44
N LYS A 330 16.25 -6.55 3.69
CA LYS A 330 16.61 -6.17 5.06
C LYS A 330 15.45 -5.55 5.82
N ARG A 331 14.63 -4.70 5.19
CA ARG A 331 13.44 -4.13 5.83
C ARG A 331 12.42 -5.20 6.21
N THR A 332 12.18 -6.17 5.34
CA THR A 332 11.28 -7.28 5.69
C THR A 332 11.84 -8.15 6.82
N ALA A 333 13.15 -8.47 6.78
CA ALA A 333 13.77 -9.32 7.79
C ALA A 333 13.88 -8.66 9.18
N ALA A 334 14.01 -7.33 9.23
CA ALA A 334 14.10 -6.58 10.47
C ALA A 334 12.74 -6.42 11.18
N TYR A 335 11.65 -6.33 10.41
CA TYR A 335 10.31 -6.03 10.93
C TYR A 335 9.87 -7.01 12.05
N GLY A 336 9.70 -6.46 13.26
CA GLY A 336 9.21 -7.19 14.43
C GLY A 336 10.24 -8.13 15.08
N VAL A 337 11.52 -8.05 14.70
CA VAL A 337 12.63 -8.84 15.27
C VAL A 337 13.63 -7.95 16.00
N THR A 338 13.85 -6.73 15.52
CA THR A 338 14.78 -5.75 16.09
C THR A 338 14.24 -5.11 17.36
N GLN A 339 15.13 -4.91 18.34
CA GLN A 339 14.84 -4.04 19.48
C GLN A 339 14.79 -2.59 19.01
N LEU A 340 13.64 -1.97 19.19
CA LEU A 340 13.44 -0.57 18.83
C LEU A 340 14.15 0.34 19.85
N GLN A 341 14.89 1.31 19.35
CA GLN A 341 15.40 2.43 20.11
C GLN A 341 14.30 3.46 20.30
N ARG A 342 14.39 4.29 21.34
CA ARG A 342 13.41 5.35 21.59
C ARG A 342 14.05 6.71 21.33
N ALA A 343 13.40 7.51 20.49
CA ALA A 343 13.81 8.89 20.23
C ALA A 343 13.24 9.85 21.27
N GLU A 344 13.81 11.06 21.34
CA GLU A 344 13.40 12.11 22.28
C GLU A 344 11.94 12.56 22.09
N ASP A 345 11.42 12.47 20.87
CA ASP A 345 10.02 12.76 20.53
C ASP A 345 9.05 11.64 20.92
N GLY A 346 9.55 10.59 21.60
CA GLY A 346 8.79 9.44 22.03
C GLY A 346 8.54 8.38 20.95
N SER A 347 8.94 8.63 19.70
CA SER A 347 8.87 7.63 18.63
C SER A 347 9.86 6.49 18.88
N GLU A 348 9.51 5.30 18.40
CA GLU A 348 10.41 4.15 18.40
C GLU A 348 11.10 4.09 17.03
N TYR A 349 12.35 3.64 16.93
CA TYR A 349 13.03 3.50 15.64
C TYR A 349 14.05 2.36 15.63
N GLU A 350 14.41 1.91 14.43
CA GLU A 350 15.52 1.00 14.19
C GLU A 350 16.46 1.57 13.10
N ILE A 351 17.68 1.05 13.00
CA ILE A 351 18.61 1.38 11.91
C ILE A 351 18.76 0.17 11.00
N VAL A 352 18.34 0.29 9.74
CA VAL A 352 18.45 -0.75 8.71
C VAL A 352 19.34 -0.23 7.59
N ASN A 353 20.52 -0.83 7.37
CA ASN A 353 21.52 -0.35 6.38
C ASN A 353 22.02 1.08 6.58
N GLY A 354 22.18 1.51 7.84
CA GLY A 354 22.58 2.90 8.12
C GLY A 354 21.44 3.91 7.92
N VAL A 355 20.23 3.44 7.64
CA VAL A 355 19.04 4.26 7.43
C VAL A 355 18.11 4.09 8.63
N ARG A 356 17.63 5.22 9.18
CA ARG A 356 16.67 5.22 10.29
C ARG A 356 15.27 4.89 9.80
N VAL A 357 14.64 3.90 10.42
CA VAL A 357 13.24 3.51 10.21
C VAL A 357 12.48 3.79 11.48
N THR A 358 11.54 4.73 11.43
CA THR A 358 10.77 5.15 12.61
C THR A 358 9.42 4.42 12.65
N HIS A 359 9.04 3.98 13.85
CA HIS A 359 7.77 3.37 14.21
C HIS A 359 6.93 4.38 14.99
N TYR A 360 5.68 4.52 14.57
CA TYR A 360 4.78 5.56 15.07
C TYR A 360 3.64 4.89 15.84
N ASN A 361 3.85 4.64 17.13
CA ASN A 361 2.80 4.08 18.00
C ASN A 361 1.78 5.12 18.43
#